data_AF-A0A7J7GQA4-F1
#
_entry.id   AF-A0A7J7GQA4-F1
#
_cell.length_a   1.000
_cell.length_b   1.000
_cell.length_c   1.000
_cell.angle_alpha   90.00
_cell.angle_beta   90.00
_cell.angle_gamma   90.00
#
_symmetry.space_group_name_H-M   'P 1'
#
loop_
_entity.id
_entity.type
_entity.pdbx_description
1 polymer ?
#
loop_
_entity_poly.entity_id
_entity_poly.type
_entity_poly.pdbx_seq_one_letter_code
_entity_poly.pdbx_strand_id
1 'polypeptide(L)'
;MGLPLYRLCWHLFNLNRKAVLSWLSNKSKNPPPPPRQAFAIARAKQKTHEIIVSLTNNSIESHRVYTGTGFPTLSSKDNDVATTLPFTYKPFLESLKKIKLDAKEVVLSVFPVEWFGEKGNEKRVVMVMGFYKDGSANIWARPIEGITIRVDLDKMAIDEYSDYEVLPMPKVEGTEYQAKKLKPPFAAHVYPISVVQPGGPSFKINGHEIRLVNENNTSTSTPPKP
;
A
#
# COMPACT_ATOMS: atom_id res chain seq x y z
N MET A 1 12.53 1.43 25.49
CA MET A 1 11.36 2.23 25.06
C MET A 1 10.17 1.29 24.98
N GLY A 2 9.19 1.44 25.87
CA GLY A 2 7.99 0.61 25.85
C GLY A 2 7.17 0.87 24.58
N LEU A 3 6.77 -0.20 23.89
CA LEU A 3 5.85 -0.11 22.76
C LEU A 3 4.55 0.56 23.21
N PRO A 4 4.00 1.53 22.47
CA PRO A 4 2.73 2.13 22.85
C PRO A 4 1.65 1.04 22.87
N LEU A 5 0.88 0.99 23.96
CA LEU A 5 -0.20 0.01 24.21
C LEU A 5 -1.32 0.01 23.15
N TYR A 6 -1.31 0.96 22.22
CA TYR A 6 -2.37 1.19 21.24
C TYR A 6 -1.77 1.58 19.88
N ARG A 7 -2.06 0.81 18.82
CA ARG A 7 -1.79 1.18 17.42
C ARG A 7 -3.11 1.37 16.69
N LEU A 8 -3.51 2.62 16.54
CA LEU A 8 -4.68 2.96 15.74
C LEU A 8 -4.26 3.07 14.27
N CYS A 9 -4.81 2.21 13.43
CA CYS A 9 -4.69 2.30 11.98
C CYS A 9 -6.10 2.48 11.40
N TRP A 10 -6.26 3.27 10.35
CA TRP A 10 -7.56 3.58 9.76
C TRP A 10 -7.61 2.99 8.36
N HIS A 11 -8.69 2.28 8.03
CA HIS A 11 -8.71 1.41 6.85
C HIS A 11 -9.84 1.69 5.87
N LEU A 12 -11.00 2.22 6.28
CA LEU A 12 -12.13 2.36 5.35
C LEU A 12 -13.12 3.47 5.73
N PHE A 13 -13.56 4.24 4.75
CA PHE A 13 -14.66 5.21 4.92
C PHE A 13 -15.74 4.88 3.89
N ASN A 14 -16.91 4.44 4.36
CA ASN A 14 -18.06 4.18 3.49
C ASN A 14 -19.26 4.99 3.95
N LEU A 15 -19.97 5.58 2.98
CA LEU A 15 -21.23 6.27 3.21
C LEU A 15 -22.40 5.28 3.11
N ASN A 16 -23.46 5.54 3.87
CA ASN A 16 -24.68 4.73 3.80
C ASN A 16 -25.38 4.89 2.44
N ARG A 17 -25.48 3.81 1.66
CA ARG A 17 -26.09 3.79 0.32
C ARG A 17 -27.50 4.38 0.28
N LYS A 18 -28.38 4.02 1.22
CA LYS A 18 -29.77 4.51 1.24
C LYS A 18 -29.82 6.02 1.49
N ALA A 19 -29.01 6.50 2.44
CA ALA A 19 -28.91 7.94 2.74
C ALA A 19 -28.37 8.73 1.54
N VAL A 20 -27.35 8.21 0.86
CA VAL A 20 -26.79 8.83 -0.36
C VAL A 20 -27.81 8.87 -1.50
N LEU A 21 -28.52 7.77 -1.76
CA LEU A 21 -29.55 7.72 -2.81
C LEU A 21 -30.69 8.71 -2.54
N SER A 22 -31.15 8.81 -1.30
CA SER A 22 -32.19 9.77 -0.90
C SER A 22 -31.72 11.23 -1.00
N TRP A 23 -30.46 11.50 -0.67
CA TRP A 23 -29.85 12.82 -0.85
C TRP A 23 -29.72 13.20 -2.33
N LEU A 24 -29.28 12.25 -3.18
CA LEU A 24 -29.15 12.45 -4.63
C LEU A 24 -30.51 12.70 -5.30
N SER A 25 -31.54 11.94 -4.95
CA SER A 25 -32.89 12.08 -5.53
C SER A 25 -33.57 13.41 -5.19
N ASN A 26 -33.12 14.08 -4.12
CA ASN A 26 -33.69 15.34 -3.65
C ASN A 26 -32.78 16.55 -3.91
N LYS A 27 -31.73 16.44 -4.75
CA LYS A 27 -30.77 17.54 -5.00
C LYS A 27 -31.43 18.89 -5.31
N SER A 28 -32.57 18.91 -6.00
CA SER A 28 -33.32 20.14 -6.32
C SER A 28 -33.88 20.90 -5.11
N LYS A 29 -33.99 20.23 -3.95
CA LYS A 29 -34.50 20.81 -2.69
C LYS A 29 -33.39 21.20 -1.71
N ASN A 30 -32.12 21.16 -2.12
CA ASN A 30 -30.95 21.41 -1.27
C ASN A 30 -31.00 20.70 0.10
N PRO A 31 -31.26 19.37 0.16
CA PRO A 31 -31.29 18.65 1.42
C PRO A 31 -29.90 18.71 2.09
N PRO A 32 -29.84 18.71 3.44
CA PRO A 32 -28.56 18.61 4.13
C PRO A 32 -27.84 17.32 3.70
N PRO A 33 -26.50 17.33 3.60
CA PRO A 33 -25.75 16.13 3.26
C PRO A 33 -25.97 15.04 4.32
N PRO A 34 -25.85 13.76 3.93
CA PRO A 34 -25.96 12.67 4.89
C PRO A 34 -24.90 12.79 6.01
N PRO A 35 -25.19 12.33 7.24
CA PRO A 35 -24.24 12.35 8.34
C PRO A 35 -22.92 11.69 7.96
N ARG A 36 -21.81 12.28 8.42
CA ARG A 36 -20.47 11.76 8.13
C ARG A 36 -20.14 10.69 9.16
N GLN A 37 -19.96 9.47 8.67
CA GLN A 37 -19.52 8.31 9.45
C GLN A 37 -18.19 7.78 8.92
N ALA A 38 -17.42 7.17 9.80
CA ALA A 38 -16.13 6.53 9.49
C ALA A 38 -16.11 5.10 10.05
N PHE A 39 -15.48 4.18 9.32
CA PHE A 39 -15.26 2.80 9.78
C PHE A 39 -13.77 2.57 10.07
N ALA A 40 -13.41 2.54 11.35
CA ALA A 40 -12.03 2.30 11.77
C ALA A 40 -11.79 0.81 12.02
N ILE A 41 -10.65 0.31 11.56
CA ILE A 41 -10.13 -1.01 11.94
C ILE A 41 -8.83 -0.80 12.69
N ALA A 42 -8.87 -0.81 14.01
CA ALA A 42 -7.72 -0.57 14.87
C ALA A 42 -7.16 -1.88 15.46
N ARG A 43 -5.87 -1.90 15.83
CA ARG A 43 -5.28 -3.02 16.58
C ARG A 43 -4.75 -2.58 17.94
N ALA A 44 -5.27 -3.20 18.99
CA ALA A 44 -4.84 -2.96 20.35
C ALA A 44 -4.84 -4.27 21.14
N LYS A 45 -3.82 -4.46 22.00
CA LYS A 45 -3.68 -5.68 22.80
C LYS A 45 -3.81 -6.97 21.95
N GLN A 46 -3.20 -6.98 20.77
CA GLN A 46 -3.22 -8.09 19.79
C GLN A 46 -4.63 -8.47 19.29
N LYS A 47 -5.61 -7.57 19.44
CA LYS A 47 -6.97 -7.75 18.95
C LYS A 47 -7.30 -6.72 17.88
N THR A 48 -8.11 -7.13 16.92
CA THR A 48 -8.68 -6.25 15.89
C THR A 48 -9.99 -5.68 16.41
N HIS A 49 -10.11 -4.35 16.35
CA HIS A 49 -11.29 -3.61 16.77
C HIS A 49 -11.90 -2.94 15.55
N GLU A 50 -13.18 -3.18 15.35
CA GLU A 50 -14.00 -2.51 14.35
C GLU A 50 -14.85 -1.44 15.04
N ILE A 51 -14.73 -0.19 14.58
CA ILE A 51 -15.31 0.97 15.24
C ILE A 51 -16.06 1.80 14.20
N ILE A 52 -17.33 2.08 14.44
CA ILE A 52 -18.08 3.08 13.67
C ILE A 52 -18.06 4.39 14.45
N VAL A 53 -17.56 5.45 13.81
CA VAL A 53 -17.42 6.78 14.41
C VAL A 53 -18.33 7.76 13.67
N SER A 54 -19.17 8.47 14.43
CA SER A 54 -19.90 9.63 13.94
C SER A 54 -18.97 10.84 13.93
N LEU A 55 -18.60 11.31 12.75
CA LEU A 55 -17.84 12.56 12.62
C LEU A 55 -18.76 13.78 12.76
N THR A 56 -20.05 13.62 12.51
CA THR A 56 -21.04 14.68 12.72
C THR A 56 -21.28 14.93 14.21
N ASN A 57 -21.36 13.87 15.02
CA ASN A 57 -21.68 13.96 16.45
C ASN A 57 -20.46 13.83 17.37
N ASN A 58 -19.24 13.70 16.81
CA ASN A 58 -18.00 13.45 17.54
C ASN A 58 -18.12 12.30 18.56
N SER A 59 -18.74 11.19 18.16
CA SER A 59 -19.05 10.06 19.04
C SER A 59 -18.73 8.72 18.39
N ILE A 60 -18.51 7.69 19.23
CA ILE A 60 -18.43 6.30 18.78
C ILE A 60 -19.86 5.75 18.74
N GLU A 61 -20.32 5.32 17.57
CA GLU A 61 -21.65 4.76 17.39
C GLU A 61 -21.68 3.25 17.61
N SER A 62 -20.60 2.55 17.28
CA SER A 62 -20.44 1.13 17.60
C SER A 62 -18.99 0.73 17.73
N HIS A 63 -18.76 -0.33 18.51
CA HIS A 63 -17.47 -0.95 18.72
C HIS A 63 -17.64 -2.45 18.88
N ARG A 64 -16.87 -3.23 18.13
CA ARG A 64 -16.75 -4.67 18.35
C ARG A 64 -15.33 -5.15 18.20
N VAL A 65 -15.02 -6.25 18.86
CA VAL A 65 -13.78 -7.01 18.62
C VAL A 65 -14.07 -7.98 17.49
N TYR A 66 -13.25 -7.94 16.44
CA TYR A 66 -13.32 -8.91 15.35
C TYR A 66 -12.75 -10.25 15.82
N THR A 67 -13.51 -11.32 15.62
CA THR A 67 -13.17 -12.70 16.03
C THR A 67 -13.15 -13.67 14.84
N GLY A 68 -13.26 -13.16 13.61
CA GLY A 68 -13.12 -13.98 12.41
C GLY A 68 -11.66 -14.23 12.05
N THR A 69 -11.44 -14.76 10.85
CA THR A 69 -10.11 -15.09 10.33
C THR A 69 -9.49 -13.90 9.57
N GLY A 70 -8.16 -13.83 9.58
CA GLY A 70 -7.42 -12.80 8.85
C GLY A 70 -7.15 -11.52 9.65
N PHE A 71 -6.30 -10.67 9.09
CA PHE A 71 -5.77 -9.49 9.76
C PHE A 71 -6.00 -8.21 8.94
N PRO A 72 -6.03 -7.03 9.61
CA PRO A 72 -6.08 -5.75 8.91
C PRO A 72 -4.85 -5.52 8.02
N THR A 73 -4.97 -4.60 7.07
CA THR A 73 -3.89 -4.17 6.18
C THR A 73 -2.64 -3.80 6.97
N LEU A 74 -1.47 -4.07 6.37
CA LEU A 74 -0.18 -3.69 6.94
C LEU A 74 -0.04 -2.17 6.93
N SER A 75 0.41 -1.59 8.04
CA SER A 75 0.74 -0.18 8.13
C SER A 75 2.21 0.06 7.75
N SER A 76 2.56 1.29 7.39
CA SER A 76 3.98 1.67 7.19
C SER A 76 4.83 1.34 8.42
N LYS A 77 4.29 1.51 9.62
CA LYS A 77 5.00 1.18 10.87
C LYS A 77 5.19 -0.33 11.09
N ASP A 78 4.34 -1.18 10.49
CA ASP A 78 4.59 -2.61 10.46
C ASP A 78 5.78 -2.92 9.54
N ASN A 79 5.83 -2.25 8.38
CA ASN A 79 6.93 -2.39 7.43
C ASN A 79 8.27 -1.92 8.03
N ASP A 80 8.29 -0.77 8.71
CA ASP A 80 9.50 -0.23 9.32
C ASP A 80 10.07 -1.18 10.38
N VAL A 81 9.21 -1.74 11.24
CA VAL A 81 9.67 -2.66 12.29
C VAL A 81 10.17 -3.97 11.67
N ALA A 82 9.41 -4.57 10.75
CA ALA A 82 9.78 -5.83 10.13
C ALA A 82 11.08 -5.75 9.34
N THR A 83 11.35 -4.63 8.65
CA THR A 83 12.58 -4.44 7.87
C THR A 83 13.78 -4.01 8.70
N THR A 84 13.61 -3.51 9.93
CA THR A 84 14.74 -3.10 10.78
C THR A 84 15.22 -4.22 11.71
N LEU A 85 14.33 -5.09 12.18
CA LEU A 85 14.67 -6.20 13.08
C LEU A 85 15.84 -7.07 12.58
N PRO A 86 15.91 -7.48 11.29
CA PRO A 86 16.98 -8.36 10.82
C PRO A 86 18.38 -7.77 10.97
N PHE A 87 18.54 -6.45 10.86
CA PHE A 87 19.85 -5.80 11.03
C PHE A 87 20.38 -5.85 12.47
N THR A 88 19.55 -6.25 13.43
CA THR A 88 19.95 -6.53 14.83
C THR A 88 20.04 -8.02 15.12
N TYR A 89 19.70 -8.87 14.15
CA TYR A 89 19.60 -10.31 14.32
C TYR A 89 20.90 -11.00 13.89
N LYS A 90 21.62 -11.56 14.87
CA LYS A 90 22.96 -12.13 14.67
C LYS A 90 23.01 -13.18 13.53
N PRO A 91 22.09 -14.15 13.44
CA PRO A 91 22.10 -15.13 12.33
C PRO A 91 22.04 -14.48 10.95
N PHE A 92 21.22 -13.44 10.77
CA PHE A 92 21.13 -12.72 9.50
C PHE A 92 22.45 -12.04 9.12
N LEU A 93 23.09 -11.37 10.08
CA LEU A 93 24.39 -10.73 9.85
C LEU A 93 25.50 -11.75 9.54
N GLU A 94 25.43 -12.96 10.12
CA GLU A 94 26.35 -14.06 9.81
C GLU A 94 26.12 -14.60 8.40
N SER A 95 24.87 -14.75 7.96
CA SER A 95 24.55 -15.15 6.59
C SER A 95 25.04 -14.12 5.58
N LEU A 96 24.84 -12.81 5.80
CA LEU A 96 25.38 -11.77 4.92
C LEU A 96 26.91 -11.83 4.80
N LYS A 97 27.62 -12.11 5.90
CA LYS A 97 29.08 -12.30 5.90
C LYS A 97 29.50 -13.53 5.11
N LYS A 98 28.78 -14.66 5.26
CA LYS A 98 29.01 -15.91 4.53
C LYS A 98 28.94 -15.68 3.02
N ILE A 99 27.99 -14.87 2.55
CA ILE A 99 27.83 -14.50 1.13
C ILE A 99 28.57 -13.20 0.72
N LYS A 100 29.39 -12.65 1.62
CA LYS A 100 30.26 -11.47 1.40
C LYS A 100 29.51 -10.21 0.92
N LEU A 101 28.31 -9.97 1.42
CA LEU A 101 27.53 -8.76 1.13
C LEU A 101 27.67 -7.73 2.27
N ASP A 102 27.75 -6.44 1.91
CA ASP A 102 27.70 -5.35 2.88
C ASP A 102 26.25 -5.10 3.32
N ALA A 103 25.98 -5.22 4.62
CA ALA A 103 24.66 -4.94 5.19
C ALA A 103 24.13 -3.53 4.84
N LYS A 104 25.00 -2.54 4.61
CA LYS A 104 24.60 -1.19 4.20
C LYS A 104 24.01 -1.12 2.78
N GLU A 105 24.36 -2.11 1.96
CA GLU A 105 23.88 -2.23 0.58
C GLU A 105 22.65 -3.16 0.47
N VAL A 106 22.24 -3.77 1.58
CA VAL A 106 21.02 -4.59 1.66
C VAL A 106 19.80 -3.72 1.91
N VAL A 107 18.74 -3.94 1.14
CA VAL A 107 17.40 -3.40 1.36
C VAL A 107 16.48 -4.57 1.67
N LEU A 108 15.66 -4.44 2.71
CA LEU A 108 14.69 -5.44 3.10
C LEU A 108 13.29 -4.97 2.72
N SER A 109 12.45 -5.88 2.23
CA SER A 109 11.04 -5.62 1.92
C SER A 109 10.15 -6.65 2.57
N VAL A 110 8.93 -6.24 2.89
CA VAL A 110 7.91 -7.07 3.53
C VAL A 110 6.98 -7.66 2.49
N PHE A 111 6.68 -8.94 2.67
CA PHE A 111 5.73 -9.69 1.86
C PHE A 111 4.67 -10.32 2.79
N PRO A 112 3.38 -10.20 2.45
CA PRO A 112 2.34 -10.87 3.22
C PRO A 112 2.52 -12.38 3.15
N VAL A 113 2.28 -13.05 4.27
CA VAL A 113 2.14 -14.51 4.33
C VAL A 113 0.66 -14.82 4.29
N GLU A 114 0.24 -15.58 3.30
CA GLU A 114 -1.15 -16.03 3.19
C GLU A 114 -1.41 -17.25 4.09
N TRP A 115 -2.60 -17.83 3.96
CA TRP A 115 -3.00 -19.01 4.70
C TRP A 115 -2.84 -20.25 3.82
N PHE A 116 -2.13 -21.27 4.32
CA PHE A 116 -1.81 -22.50 3.58
C PHE A 116 -2.42 -23.76 4.21
N GLY A 117 -3.43 -23.63 5.08
CA GLY A 117 -4.15 -24.76 5.68
C GLY A 117 -3.86 -25.00 7.16
N GLU A 118 -2.99 -24.21 7.78
CA GLU A 118 -2.59 -24.35 9.17
C GLU A 118 -3.77 -24.11 10.12
N LYS A 119 -3.84 -24.91 11.19
CA LYS A 119 -4.90 -24.82 12.23
C LYS A 119 -4.32 -24.35 13.55
N GLY A 120 -5.01 -23.44 14.23
CA GLY A 120 -4.78 -23.11 15.65
C GLY A 120 -3.58 -22.22 15.99
N ASN A 121 -2.90 -21.64 14.99
CA ASN A 121 -1.75 -20.75 15.19
C ASN A 121 -1.81 -19.54 14.24
N GLU A 122 -2.96 -18.89 14.19
CA GLU A 122 -3.19 -17.67 13.40
C GLU A 122 -2.38 -16.51 13.99
N LYS A 123 -1.12 -16.41 13.58
CA LYS A 123 -0.24 -15.29 13.91
C LYS A 123 -0.30 -14.24 12.82
N ARG A 124 -0.17 -12.96 13.20
CA ARG A 124 0.05 -11.89 12.22
C ARG A 124 1.52 -11.85 11.83
N VAL A 125 1.88 -12.68 10.86
CA VAL A 125 3.25 -12.84 10.38
C VAL A 125 3.44 -12.29 8.98
N VAL A 126 4.65 -11.83 8.71
CA VAL A 126 5.11 -11.41 7.38
C VAL A 126 6.44 -12.06 7.05
N MET A 127 6.69 -12.26 5.76
CA MET A 127 8.00 -12.63 5.24
C MET A 127 8.79 -11.36 4.97
N VAL A 128 10.07 -11.37 5.31
CA VAL A 128 11.02 -10.30 5.02
C VAL A 128 12.09 -10.86 4.10
N MET A 129 12.19 -10.28 2.90
CA MET A 129 13.15 -10.70 1.88
C MET A 129 14.17 -9.59 1.66
N GLY A 130 15.41 -9.98 1.40
CA GLY A 130 16.51 -9.06 1.14
C GLY A 130 16.80 -8.88 -0.34
N PHE A 131 17.28 -7.69 -0.68
CA PHE A 131 17.71 -7.30 -2.01
C PHE A 131 19.00 -6.51 -1.92
N TYR A 132 19.87 -6.62 -2.90
CA TYR A 132 21.18 -5.96 -2.87
C TYR A 132 21.26 -4.83 -3.90
N LYS A 133 21.63 -3.62 -3.46
CA LYS A 133 21.73 -2.44 -4.32
C LYS A 133 22.96 -2.51 -5.23
N ASP A 134 24.14 -2.43 -4.60
CA ASP A 134 25.45 -2.29 -5.23
C ASP A 134 25.41 -1.27 -6.39
N GLY A 135 25.02 -0.06 -5.99
CA GLY A 135 24.92 1.13 -6.86
C GLY A 135 23.70 1.19 -7.78
N SER A 136 22.96 0.10 -7.97
CA SER A 136 21.73 0.09 -8.77
C SER A 136 20.51 0.54 -7.96
N ALA A 137 19.60 1.23 -8.64
CA ALA A 137 18.30 1.56 -8.07
C ALA A 137 17.26 0.44 -8.25
N ASN A 138 17.56 -0.58 -9.05
CA ASN A 138 16.66 -1.71 -9.30
C ASN A 138 16.98 -2.89 -8.40
N ILE A 139 16.72 -2.72 -7.10
CA ILE A 139 16.94 -3.77 -6.09
C ILE A 139 16.16 -5.05 -6.41
N TRP A 140 15.00 -4.94 -7.07
CA TRP A 140 14.14 -6.08 -7.41
C TRP A 140 14.79 -7.07 -8.37
N ALA A 141 15.73 -6.62 -9.20
CA ALA A 141 16.49 -7.49 -10.08
C ALA A 141 17.61 -8.27 -9.36
N ARG A 142 17.81 -8.01 -8.06
CA ARG A 142 18.93 -8.55 -7.27
C ARG A 142 18.47 -9.07 -5.89
N PRO A 143 17.57 -10.06 -5.85
CA PRO A 143 17.18 -10.71 -4.61
C PRO A 143 18.37 -11.41 -3.95
N ILE A 144 18.38 -11.40 -2.62
CA ILE A 144 19.20 -12.27 -1.79
C ILE A 144 18.36 -13.53 -1.53
N GLU A 145 18.57 -14.55 -2.35
CA GLU A 145 17.84 -15.81 -2.26
C GLU A 145 18.48 -16.77 -1.25
N GLY A 146 17.73 -17.81 -0.84
CA GLY A 146 18.21 -18.82 0.11
C GLY A 146 18.07 -18.43 1.60
N ILE A 147 17.65 -17.20 1.88
CA ILE A 147 17.37 -16.70 3.23
C ILE A 147 15.89 -16.34 3.34
N THR A 148 15.19 -16.97 4.28
CA THR A 148 13.80 -16.65 4.64
C THR A 148 13.75 -16.13 6.06
N ILE A 149 13.14 -14.96 6.25
CA ILE A 149 12.93 -14.34 7.55
C ILE A 149 11.45 -14.15 7.76
N ARG A 150 10.93 -14.63 8.89
CA ARG A 150 9.54 -14.43 9.29
C ARG A 150 9.49 -13.56 10.54
N VAL A 151 8.64 -12.55 10.51
CA VAL A 151 8.46 -11.61 11.61
C VAL A 151 7.02 -11.69 12.11
N ASP A 152 6.87 -11.97 13.41
CA ASP A 152 5.61 -11.83 14.14
C ASP A 152 5.39 -10.34 14.47
N LEU A 153 4.40 -9.73 13.82
CA LEU A 153 4.07 -8.31 13.97
C LEU A 153 3.30 -7.99 15.26
N ASP A 154 2.84 -8.99 16.01
CA ASP A 154 2.26 -8.79 17.33
C ASP A 154 3.32 -8.77 18.42
N LYS A 155 4.32 -9.65 18.28
CA LYS A 155 5.47 -9.72 19.20
C LYS A 155 6.60 -8.76 18.82
N MET A 156 6.59 -8.23 17.59
CA MET A 156 7.66 -7.41 17.02
C MET A 156 9.01 -8.13 17.09
N ALA A 157 9.02 -9.40 16.68
CA ALA A 157 10.18 -10.28 16.77
C ALA A 157 10.26 -11.21 15.57
N ILE A 158 11.48 -11.60 15.21
CA ILE A 158 11.72 -12.68 14.26
C ILE A 158 11.29 -13.99 14.93
N ASP A 159 10.30 -14.67 14.37
CA ASP A 159 9.80 -15.94 14.92
C ASP A 159 10.30 -17.16 14.14
N GLU A 160 10.79 -16.95 12.91
CA GLU A 160 11.42 -17.97 12.08
C GLU A 160 12.55 -17.37 11.25
N TYR A 161 13.65 -18.10 11.15
CA TYR A 161 14.79 -17.76 10.32
C TYR A 161 15.36 -19.01 9.68
N SER A 162 15.56 -18.98 8.38
CA SER A 162 16.16 -20.07 7.62
C SER A 162 17.18 -19.51 6.63
N ASP A 163 18.41 -20.03 6.67
CA ASP A 163 19.45 -19.88 5.66
C ASP A 163 19.73 -21.29 5.15
N TYR A 164 19.00 -21.70 4.11
CA TYR A 164 18.97 -23.09 3.65
C TYR A 164 19.92 -23.34 2.48
N GLU A 165 20.25 -22.31 1.71
CA GLU A 165 21.11 -22.44 0.54
C GLU A 165 21.83 -21.13 0.24
N VAL A 166 23.06 -21.22 -0.27
CA VAL A 166 23.78 -20.06 -0.81
C VAL A 166 23.59 -20.04 -2.32
N LEU A 167 22.77 -19.10 -2.79
CA LEU A 167 22.51 -18.91 -4.21
C LEU A 167 23.36 -17.76 -4.79
N PRO A 168 23.76 -17.83 -6.07
CA PRO A 168 24.53 -16.77 -6.70
C PRO A 168 23.77 -15.43 -6.70
N MET A 169 24.42 -14.36 -6.28
CA MET A 169 23.87 -13.01 -6.36
C MET A 169 23.74 -12.57 -7.83
N PRO A 170 22.54 -12.17 -8.30
CA PRO A 170 22.38 -11.63 -9.64
C PRO A 170 23.27 -10.42 -9.90
N LYS A 171 23.73 -10.33 -11.16
CA LYS A 171 24.59 -9.27 -11.65
C LYS A 171 23.87 -7.92 -11.69
N VAL A 172 24.62 -6.84 -11.53
CA VAL A 172 24.07 -5.47 -11.56
C VAL A 172 23.87 -4.94 -12.97
N GLU A 173 24.67 -5.47 -13.91
CA GLU A 173 24.69 -5.06 -15.30
C GLU A 173 23.32 -5.29 -15.97
N GLY A 174 22.83 -4.29 -16.69
CA GLY A 174 21.55 -4.37 -17.40
C GLY A 174 20.30 -4.17 -16.53
N THR A 175 20.45 -3.88 -15.23
CA THR A 175 19.29 -3.69 -14.32
C THR A 175 18.83 -2.25 -14.18
N GLU A 176 19.68 -1.27 -14.52
CA GLU A 176 19.42 0.15 -14.30
C GLU A 176 18.37 0.71 -15.29
N TYR A 177 17.47 1.56 -14.80
CA TYR A 177 16.37 2.14 -15.57
C TYR A 177 16.35 3.68 -15.51
N GLN A 178 17.13 4.30 -14.63
CA GLN A 178 17.18 5.75 -14.54
C GLN A 178 17.91 6.33 -15.74
N ALA A 179 17.20 7.10 -16.57
CA ALA A 179 17.73 7.71 -17.80
C ALA A 179 19.09 8.40 -17.61
N LYS A 180 19.29 9.10 -16.48
CA LYS A 180 20.56 9.80 -16.14
C LYS A 180 21.78 8.88 -15.94
N LYS A 181 21.57 7.58 -15.74
CA LYS A 181 22.63 6.56 -15.53
C LYS A 181 22.78 5.62 -16.73
N LEU A 182 21.88 5.69 -17.70
CA LEU A 182 21.96 4.87 -18.91
C LEU A 182 23.07 5.37 -19.83
N LYS A 183 23.70 4.43 -20.53
CA LYS A 183 24.75 4.69 -21.52
C LYS A 183 24.19 4.42 -22.93
N PRO A 184 24.73 5.08 -23.97
CA PRO A 184 24.39 4.77 -25.35
C PRO A 184 24.65 3.29 -25.73
N PRO A 185 23.95 2.74 -26.73
CA PRO A 185 22.95 3.39 -27.57
C PRO A 185 21.59 3.54 -26.88
N PHE A 186 20.96 4.69 -27.05
CA PHE A 186 19.58 4.89 -26.61
C PHE A 186 18.59 4.37 -27.66
N ALA A 187 17.32 4.22 -27.26
CA ALA A 187 16.23 3.91 -28.19
C ALA A 187 16.15 4.95 -29.32
N ALA A 188 15.51 4.57 -30.42
CA ALA A 188 15.34 5.44 -31.58
C ALA A 188 14.76 6.80 -31.18
N HIS A 189 15.28 7.87 -31.79
CA HIS A 189 14.80 9.22 -31.56
C HIS A 189 13.30 9.32 -31.91
N VAL A 190 12.51 9.87 -30.99
CA VAL A 190 11.09 10.14 -31.20
C VAL A 190 10.91 11.65 -31.30
N TYR A 191 10.27 12.10 -32.38
CA TYR A 191 9.95 13.51 -32.56
C TYR A 191 8.89 13.98 -31.55
N PRO A 192 9.00 15.19 -31.00
CA PRO A 192 8.00 15.73 -30.07
C PRO A 192 6.60 15.83 -30.70
N ILE A 193 5.57 15.49 -29.92
CA ILE A 193 4.17 15.72 -30.27
C ILE A 193 3.63 16.81 -29.33
N SER A 194 2.96 17.81 -29.90
CA SER A 194 2.28 18.87 -29.14
C SER A 194 0.77 18.70 -29.24
N VAL A 195 0.10 18.67 -28.08
CA VAL A 195 -1.37 18.60 -27.97
C VAL A 195 -1.85 19.84 -27.24
N VAL A 196 -2.69 20.65 -27.90
CA VAL A 196 -3.26 21.88 -27.35
C VAL A 196 -4.78 21.79 -27.43
N GLN A 197 -5.48 22.21 -26.37
CA GLN A 197 -6.92 22.41 -26.35
C GLN A 197 -7.22 23.90 -26.23
N PRO A 198 -7.34 24.67 -27.33
CA PRO A 198 -7.52 26.12 -27.28
C PRO A 198 -8.77 26.57 -26.50
N GLY A 199 -9.83 25.78 -26.54
CA GLY A 199 -11.05 26.00 -25.75
C GLY A 199 -11.00 25.46 -24.31
N GLY A 200 -9.84 24.94 -23.88
CA GLY A 200 -9.68 24.21 -22.62
C GLY A 200 -10.28 22.79 -22.67
N PRO A 201 -10.23 22.07 -21.54
CA PRO A 201 -10.81 20.74 -21.45
C PRO A 201 -12.33 20.77 -21.51
N SER A 202 -12.93 19.77 -22.18
CA SER A 202 -14.39 19.61 -22.27
C SER A 202 -15.04 19.12 -20.97
N PHE A 203 -14.27 18.86 -19.92
CA PHE A 203 -14.81 18.48 -18.60
C PHE A 203 -14.85 19.67 -17.65
N LYS A 204 -15.79 19.62 -16.69
CA LYS A 204 -15.85 20.54 -15.54
C LYS A 204 -15.71 19.74 -14.25
N ILE A 205 -14.96 20.28 -13.30
CA ILE A 205 -14.78 19.69 -11.96
C ILE A 205 -15.41 20.65 -10.95
N ASN A 206 -16.33 20.12 -10.12
CA ASN A 206 -16.87 20.82 -8.97
C ASN A 206 -16.69 19.95 -7.72
N GLY A 207 -15.67 20.23 -6.92
CA GLY A 207 -15.24 19.34 -5.84
C GLY A 207 -14.80 17.97 -6.40
N HIS A 208 -15.54 16.91 -6.08
CA HIS A 208 -15.32 15.56 -6.60
C HIS A 208 -16.32 15.16 -7.70
N GLU A 209 -17.20 16.08 -8.13
CA GLU A 209 -18.13 15.86 -9.23
C GLU A 209 -17.46 16.23 -10.56
N ILE A 210 -17.39 15.28 -11.49
CA ILE A 210 -16.86 15.46 -12.84
C ILE A 210 -18.04 15.47 -13.82
N ARG A 211 -18.10 16.47 -14.69
CA ARG A 211 -19.09 16.55 -15.78
C ARG A 211 -18.39 16.59 -17.12
N LEU A 212 -18.79 15.69 -18.02
CA LEU A 212 -18.35 15.67 -19.41
C LEU A 212 -19.46 16.23 -20.32
N VAL A 213 -19.10 17.01 -21.34
CA VAL A 213 -20.05 17.47 -22.37
C VAL A 213 -20.46 16.27 -23.21
N ASN A 214 -21.52 15.56 -22.77
CA ASN A 214 -22.50 14.78 -23.56
C ASN A 214 -23.39 13.83 -22.74
N GLU A 215 -23.41 13.88 -21.40
CA GLU A 215 -24.26 12.94 -20.64
C GLU A 215 -25.72 13.39 -20.41
N ASN A 216 -26.15 14.55 -20.91
CA ASN A 216 -27.54 15.04 -20.73
C ASN A 216 -28.20 15.73 -21.95
N ASN A 217 -27.60 15.74 -23.14
CA ASN A 217 -28.17 16.42 -24.31
C ASN A 217 -28.70 15.44 -25.37
N THR A 218 -29.86 14.84 -25.13
CA THR A 218 -30.78 14.52 -26.22
C THR A 218 -31.60 15.77 -26.56
N SER A 219 -31.04 16.69 -27.36
CA SER A 219 -31.82 17.53 -28.27
C SER A 219 -30.94 18.42 -29.16
N THR A 220 -31.17 18.22 -30.46
CA THR A 220 -30.93 19.15 -31.58
C THR A 220 -29.49 19.61 -31.84
N SER A 221 -28.79 18.82 -32.66
CA SER A 221 -27.72 19.32 -33.51
C SER A 221 -28.27 20.36 -34.50
N THR A 222 -27.93 21.63 -34.32
CA THR A 222 -27.93 22.60 -35.43
C THR A 222 -26.52 22.65 -36.00
N PRO A 223 -26.32 22.39 -37.30
CA PRO A 223 -24.98 22.44 -37.89
C PRO A 223 -24.45 23.89 -37.89
N PRO A 224 -23.13 24.09 -37.80
CA PRO A 224 -22.54 25.41 -37.91
C PRO A 224 -22.78 25.96 -39.32
N LYS A 225 -23.22 27.22 -39.39
CA LYS A 225 -23.36 27.99 -40.63
C LYS A 225 -21.97 28.25 -41.27
N PRO A 226 -21.92 28.39 -42.61
CA PRO A 226 -20.69 28.42 -43.40
C PRO A 226 -19.74 29.55 -43.03
#